data_AF-A0A953IJ53-F1
#
_entry.id   AF-A0A953IJ53-F1
#
_cell.length_a   1.000
_cell.length_b   1.000
_cell.length_c   1.000
_cell.angle_alpha   90.00
_cell.angle_beta   90.00
_cell.angle_gamma   90.00
#
_symmetry.space_group_name_H-M   'P 1'
#
loop_
_entity.id
_entity.type
_entity.pdbx_description
1 polymer ?
#
loop_
_entity_poly.entity_id
_entity_poly.type
_entity_poly.pdbx_seq_one_letter_code
_entity_poly.pdbx_strand_id
1 'polypeptide(L)'
;PHIFAIGDLVGQPMLAHKAVHEGHVAAEVAAGQKSHFDAQVIPGVAYTDPEVAWVGLTEDEAKKQGVKVGIGKFPWAASGRAIANGADYGFTKLVFDESENGGHRIVGGGIVGPNAGDMIGEIALAIEMGADAIDIGKTIHPHPTLGESIGMAAEVYEGTCTDLPPAKKK
;
A
#
# COMPACT_ATOMS: atom_id res chain seq x y z
N PRO A 1 28.01 11.65 20.90
CA PRO A 1 26.63 12.18 20.67
C PRO A 1 25.66 11.51 21.65
N HIS A 2 24.69 12.21 22.26
CA HIS A 2 23.86 11.67 23.37
C HIS A 2 22.44 12.27 23.48
N ILE A 3 21.98 13.05 22.50
CA ILE A 3 20.63 13.65 22.49
C ILE A 3 19.92 13.12 21.24
N PHE A 4 18.68 12.64 21.42
CA PHE A 4 17.82 12.12 20.35
C PHE A 4 16.62 13.06 20.12
N ALA A 5 16.04 13.01 18.92
CA ALA A 5 14.81 13.69 18.56
C ALA A 5 13.93 12.73 17.74
N ILE A 6 12.61 12.77 17.96
CA ILE A 6 11.62 11.90 17.31
C ILE A 6 10.32 12.65 17.01
N GLY A 7 9.45 12.05 16.22
CA GLY A 7 8.07 12.45 15.99
C GLY A 7 7.93 13.65 15.06
N ASP A 8 6.90 14.46 15.31
CA ASP A 8 6.57 15.58 14.42
C ASP A 8 7.68 16.64 14.37
N LEU A 9 8.49 16.74 15.44
CA LEU A 9 9.61 17.66 15.54
C LEU A 9 10.69 17.40 14.48
N VAL A 10 10.89 16.15 14.05
CA VAL A 10 11.98 15.78 13.13
C VAL A 10 11.60 15.87 11.65
N GLY A 11 10.31 16.09 11.33
CA GLY A 11 9.86 16.34 9.96
C GLY A 11 8.57 15.61 9.57
N GLN A 12 8.22 15.71 8.29
CA GLN A 12 7.07 15.02 7.70
C GLN A 12 7.37 13.52 7.46
N PRO A 13 6.33 12.65 7.43
CA PRO A 13 4.94 12.94 7.75
C PRO A 13 4.72 13.06 9.28
N MET A 14 3.83 13.97 9.70
CA MET A 14 3.45 14.15 11.11
C MET A 14 2.36 13.14 11.51
N LEU A 15 2.79 11.92 11.86
CA LEU A 15 1.91 10.77 12.12
C LEU A 15 2.35 10.02 13.38
N ALA A 16 1.37 9.59 14.17
CA ALA A 16 1.63 8.95 15.47
C ALA A 16 2.42 7.64 15.33
N HIS A 17 2.09 6.78 14.37
CA HIS A 17 2.80 5.53 14.13
C HIS A 17 4.25 5.75 13.69
N LYS A 18 4.56 6.82 12.95
CA LYS A 18 5.97 7.21 12.71
C LYS A 18 6.68 7.52 14.02
N ALA A 19 6.09 8.39 14.85
CA ALA A 19 6.69 8.82 16.11
C ALA A 19 6.95 7.64 17.07
N VAL A 20 6.03 6.67 17.14
CA VAL A 20 6.20 5.45 17.96
C VAL A 20 7.40 4.64 17.49
N HIS A 21 7.52 4.37 16.19
CA HIS A 21 8.63 3.57 15.65
C HIS A 21 9.99 4.30 15.76
N GLU A 22 10.03 5.61 15.50
CA GLU A 22 11.23 6.42 15.75
C GLU A 22 11.63 6.39 17.23
N GLY A 23 10.65 6.43 18.13
CA GLY A 23 10.85 6.31 19.58
C GLY A 23 11.47 4.99 20.01
N HIS A 24 11.02 3.87 19.44
CA HIS A 24 11.62 2.56 19.70
C HIS A 24 13.10 2.52 19.29
N VAL A 25 13.43 2.98 18.08
CA VAL A 25 14.81 3.02 17.59
C VAL A 25 15.68 3.91 18.47
N ALA A 26 15.20 5.11 18.84
CA ALA A 26 15.95 6.00 19.72
C ALA A 26 16.24 5.37 21.09
N ALA A 27 15.26 4.67 21.67
CA ALA A 27 15.42 3.96 22.94
C ALA A 27 16.40 2.78 22.83
N GLU A 28 16.32 1.99 21.75
CA GLU A 28 17.25 0.88 21.48
C GLU A 28 18.69 1.37 21.33
N VAL A 29 18.91 2.46 20.58
CA VAL A 29 20.23 3.07 20.42
C VAL A 29 20.73 3.65 21.74
N ALA A 30 19.87 4.30 22.53
CA ALA A 30 20.22 4.79 23.86
C ALA A 30 20.64 3.64 24.81
N ALA A 31 20.07 2.45 24.62
CA ALA A 31 20.44 1.22 25.32
C ALA A 31 21.70 0.52 24.74
N GLY A 32 22.36 1.09 23.72
CA GLY A 32 23.57 0.54 23.11
C GLY A 32 23.32 -0.50 22.01
N GLN A 33 22.08 -0.68 21.57
CA GLN A 33 21.76 -1.58 20.46
C GLN A 33 22.04 -0.92 19.10
N LYS A 34 22.35 -1.74 18.09
CA LYS A 34 22.55 -1.29 16.70
C LYS A 34 21.21 -1.26 15.97
N SER A 35 20.45 -0.20 16.17
CA SER A 35 19.13 0.01 15.55
C SER A 35 19.10 1.25 14.65
N HIS A 36 18.29 1.20 13.60
CA HIS A 36 18.11 2.28 12.63
C HIS A 36 16.64 2.36 12.23
N PHE A 37 16.14 3.57 12.01
CA PHE A 37 14.82 3.78 11.44
C PHE A 37 14.94 3.66 9.91
N ASP A 38 14.66 2.47 9.40
CA ASP A 38 14.84 2.08 7.98
C ASP A 38 13.54 1.53 7.39
N ALA A 39 12.39 2.08 7.80
CA ALA A 39 11.11 1.73 7.20
C ALA A 39 11.05 2.26 5.77
N GLN A 40 10.76 1.38 4.80
CA GLN A 40 10.61 1.78 3.40
C GLN A 40 9.39 2.67 3.20
N VAL A 41 8.32 2.41 3.97
CA VAL A 41 7.06 3.11 3.82
C VAL A 41 6.38 3.43 5.15
N ILE A 42 5.66 4.56 5.16
CA ILE A 42 4.79 4.97 6.27
C ILE A 42 3.39 5.19 5.68
N PRO A 43 2.35 4.47 6.14
CA PRO A 43 1.00 4.62 5.59
C PRO A 43 0.37 5.94 6.05
N GLY A 44 -0.46 6.53 5.19
CA GLY A 44 -1.35 7.65 5.49
C GLY A 44 -2.81 7.21 5.39
N VAL A 45 -3.65 7.67 6.31
CA VAL A 45 -5.09 7.38 6.30
C VAL A 45 -5.87 8.64 6.64
N ALA A 46 -6.80 9.02 5.77
CA ALA A 46 -7.88 9.93 6.11
C ALA A 46 -9.11 9.10 6.52
N TYR A 47 -9.47 9.16 7.81
CA TYR A 47 -10.62 8.46 8.39
C TYR A 47 -11.95 9.16 8.10
N THR A 48 -12.16 9.56 6.85
CA THR A 48 -13.42 10.13 6.33
C THR A 48 -14.42 9.02 5.99
N ASP A 49 -15.61 9.39 5.53
CA ASP A 49 -16.55 8.45 4.91
C ASP A 49 -16.74 8.80 3.41
N PRO A 50 -16.18 8.00 2.47
CA PRO A 50 -15.33 6.84 2.73
C PRO A 50 -13.92 7.21 3.19
N GLU A 51 -13.21 6.24 3.77
CA GLU A 51 -11.81 6.40 4.11
C GLU A 51 -10.96 6.50 2.84
N VAL A 52 -9.82 7.19 2.96
CA VAL A 52 -8.79 7.26 1.92
C VAL A 52 -7.48 6.82 2.56
N ALA A 53 -7.02 5.60 2.25
CA ALA A 53 -5.76 5.05 2.75
C ALA A 53 -4.76 4.90 1.60
N TRP A 54 -3.49 5.21 1.86
CA TRP A 54 -2.41 5.02 0.90
C TRP A 54 -1.08 4.73 1.60
N VAL A 55 -0.16 4.12 0.88
CA VAL A 55 1.19 3.83 1.35
C VAL A 55 2.16 3.77 0.17
N GLY A 56 3.42 4.14 0.39
CA GLY A 56 4.46 4.13 -0.64
C GLY A 56 4.26 5.19 -1.73
N LEU A 57 4.84 4.92 -2.89
CA LEU A 57 4.88 5.82 -4.04
C LEU A 57 3.50 6.00 -4.68
N THR A 58 3.05 7.25 -4.79
CA THR A 58 1.84 7.61 -5.53
C THR A 58 2.13 7.82 -7.02
N GLU A 59 1.10 7.74 -7.88
CA GLU A 59 1.25 8.03 -9.32
C GLU A 59 1.77 9.45 -9.59
N ASP A 60 1.33 10.43 -8.80
CA ASP A 60 1.77 11.82 -8.93
C ASP A 60 3.25 11.98 -8.55
N GLU A 61 3.71 11.27 -7.51
CA GLU A 61 5.11 11.24 -7.13
C GLU A 61 5.95 10.51 -8.17
N ALA A 62 5.51 9.35 -8.65
CA ALA A 62 6.18 8.62 -9.72
C ALA A 62 6.36 9.49 -10.96
N LYS A 63 5.31 10.20 -11.37
CA LYS A 63 5.36 11.15 -12.49
C LYS A 63 6.31 12.31 -12.25
N LYS A 64 6.32 12.89 -11.05
CA LYS A 64 7.25 13.98 -10.68
C LYS A 64 8.70 13.52 -10.65
N GLN A 65 8.95 12.29 -10.23
CA GLN A 65 10.29 11.70 -10.12
C GLN A 65 10.77 11.06 -11.43
N GLY A 66 9.89 10.93 -12.45
CA GLY A 66 10.21 10.25 -13.70
C GLY A 66 10.33 8.73 -13.57
N VAL A 67 9.75 8.14 -12.52
CA VAL A 67 9.73 6.70 -12.29
C VAL A 67 8.63 6.08 -13.15
N LYS A 68 9.00 5.06 -13.93
CA LYS A 68 8.04 4.32 -14.75
C LYS A 68 7.31 3.32 -13.85
N VAL A 69 5.99 3.45 -13.77
CA VAL A 69 5.15 2.58 -12.95
C VAL A 69 3.99 2.01 -13.75
N GLY A 70 3.60 0.80 -13.37
CA GLY A 70 2.40 0.13 -13.84
C GLY A 70 1.32 0.09 -12.75
N ILE A 71 0.05 0.02 -13.16
CA ILE A 71 -1.09 0.19 -12.25
C ILE A 71 -2.04 -1.01 -12.34
N GLY A 72 -2.26 -1.67 -11.22
CA GLY A 72 -3.36 -2.60 -11.02
C GLY A 72 -4.50 -1.92 -10.27
N LYS A 73 -5.69 -1.81 -10.86
CA LYS A 73 -6.84 -1.15 -10.21
C LYS A 73 -8.08 -2.03 -10.27
N PHE A 74 -8.56 -2.44 -9.10
CA PHE A 74 -9.79 -3.21 -8.95
C PHE A 74 -10.94 -2.29 -8.49
N PRO A 75 -11.97 -2.05 -9.31
CA PRO A 75 -13.13 -1.27 -8.93
C PRO A 75 -14.05 -2.08 -8.00
N TRP A 76 -14.50 -1.50 -6.90
CA TRP A 76 -15.40 -2.21 -5.97
C TRP A 76 -16.82 -2.40 -6.52
N ALA A 77 -17.14 -1.77 -7.65
CA ALA A 77 -18.31 -2.11 -8.47
C ALA A 77 -18.30 -3.56 -8.99
N ALA A 78 -17.14 -4.24 -8.96
CA ALA A 78 -17.00 -5.67 -9.24
C ALA A 78 -16.87 -6.53 -7.97
N SER A 79 -16.85 -5.94 -6.77
CA SER A 79 -16.80 -6.70 -5.52
C SER A 79 -18.22 -7.01 -5.03
N GLY A 80 -18.57 -8.29 -4.99
CA GLY A 80 -19.82 -8.74 -4.38
C GLY A 80 -19.98 -8.29 -2.93
N ARG A 81 -18.88 -8.25 -2.16
CA ARG A 81 -18.89 -7.74 -0.78
C ARG A 81 -19.18 -6.26 -0.71
N ALA A 82 -18.56 -5.44 -1.56
CA ALA A 82 -18.77 -4.00 -1.56
C ALA A 82 -20.19 -3.63 -2.01
N ILE A 83 -20.72 -4.31 -3.04
CA ILE A 83 -22.11 -4.14 -3.48
C ILE A 83 -23.08 -4.47 -2.32
N ALA A 84 -22.87 -5.60 -1.63
CA ALA A 84 -23.70 -5.99 -0.49
C ALA A 84 -23.66 -4.97 0.67
N ASN A 85 -22.55 -4.24 0.81
CA ASN A 85 -22.37 -3.21 1.82
C ASN A 85 -22.79 -1.80 1.36
N GLY A 86 -23.22 -1.62 0.10
CA GLY A 86 -23.51 -0.29 -0.46
C GLY A 86 -22.26 0.59 -0.67
N ALA A 87 -21.10 -0.04 -0.86
CA ALA A 87 -19.79 0.61 -0.99
C ALA A 87 -19.13 0.37 -2.37
N ASP A 88 -19.93 0.10 -3.40
CA ASP A 88 -19.50 -0.18 -4.78
C ASP A 88 -18.83 1.02 -5.48
N TYR A 89 -18.91 2.20 -4.88
CA TYR A 89 -18.15 3.39 -5.28
C TYR A 89 -16.64 3.29 -5.00
N GLY A 90 -16.21 2.36 -4.15
CA GLY A 90 -14.82 2.21 -3.74
C GLY A 90 -13.89 1.62 -4.80
N PHE A 91 -12.60 1.57 -4.49
CA PHE A 91 -11.62 0.85 -5.30
C PHE A 91 -10.34 0.55 -4.52
N THR A 92 -9.60 -0.45 -5.00
CA THR A 92 -8.23 -0.76 -4.57
C THR A 92 -7.28 -0.56 -5.75
N LYS A 93 -6.16 0.12 -5.51
CA LYS A 93 -5.14 0.44 -6.53
C LYS A 93 -3.76 0.05 -6.00
N LEU A 94 -3.00 -0.68 -6.80
CA LEU A 94 -1.61 -1.03 -6.56
C LEU A 94 -0.72 -0.39 -7.63
N VAL A 95 0.48 0.01 -7.23
CA VAL A 95 1.49 0.67 -8.06
C VAL A 95 2.73 -0.22 -8.08
N PHE A 96 3.15 -0.64 -9.27
CA PHE A 96 4.28 -1.54 -9.49
C PHE A 96 5.41 -0.84 -10.26
N ASP A 97 6.65 -1.13 -9.91
CA ASP A 97 7.83 -0.60 -10.62
C ASP A 97 8.01 -1.31 -11.97
N GLU A 98 7.94 -0.52 -13.05
CA GLU A 98 8.13 -0.97 -14.43
C GLU A 98 9.48 -0.51 -15.04
N SER A 99 10.39 -0.02 -14.21
CA SER A 99 11.77 0.23 -14.62
C SER A 99 12.48 -1.07 -15.00
N GLU A 100 13.53 -0.98 -15.82
CA GLU A 100 14.27 -2.16 -16.30
C GLU A 100 14.83 -3.05 -15.17
N ASN A 101 15.09 -2.45 -14.00
CA ASN A 101 15.62 -3.14 -12.82
C ASN A 101 14.56 -3.33 -11.70
N GLY A 102 13.32 -2.90 -11.92
CA GLY A 102 12.26 -2.81 -10.89
C GLY A 102 11.56 -4.14 -10.58
N GLY A 103 11.65 -5.12 -11.48
CA GLY A 103 11.17 -6.48 -11.24
C GLY A 103 9.66 -6.60 -10.96
N HIS A 104 8.84 -5.62 -11.37
CA HIS A 104 7.40 -5.56 -11.08
C HIS A 104 7.07 -5.58 -9.59
N ARG A 105 7.99 -5.08 -8.75
CA ARG A 105 7.78 -4.98 -7.31
C ARG A 105 6.71 -3.95 -7.00
N ILE A 106 5.91 -4.22 -5.97
CA ILE A 106 4.99 -3.23 -5.45
C ILE A 106 5.79 -2.09 -4.81
N VAL A 107 5.47 -0.86 -5.20
CA VAL A 107 6.10 0.36 -4.68
C VAL A 107 5.11 1.31 -4.02
N GLY A 108 3.82 1.06 -4.18
CA GLY A 108 2.77 1.84 -3.53
C GLY A 108 1.40 1.23 -3.71
N GLY A 109 0.43 1.77 -2.97
CA GLY A 109 -0.97 1.39 -3.09
C GLY A 109 -1.89 2.41 -2.44
N GLY A 110 -3.17 2.34 -2.82
CA GLY A 110 -4.21 3.16 -2.25
C GLY A 110 -5.58 2.50 -2.32
N ILE A 111 -6.39 2.73 -1.29
CA ILE A 111 -7.73 2.18 -1.13
C ILE A 111 -8.68 3.32 -0.79
N VAL A 112 -9.82 3.37 -1.48
CA VAL A 112 -10.93 4.27 -1.15
C VAL A 112 -12.16 3.42 -0.86
N GLY A 113 -12.69 3.54 0.37
CA GLY A 113 -13.85 2.78 0.82
C GLY A 113 -13.85 2.53 2.33
N PRO A 114 -14.92 1.94 2.89
CA PRO A 114 -14.93 1.49 4.29
C PRO A 114 -13.77 0.54 4.60
N ASN A 115 -13.19 0.67 5.80
CA ASN A 115 -12.09 -0.17 6.30
C ASN A 115 -10.81 -0.10 5.45
N ALA A 116 -10.62 0.94 4.64
CA ALA A 116 -9.40 1.13 3.84
C ALA A 116 -8.15 1.19 4.73
N GLY A 117 -8.24 1.88 5.88
CA GLY A 117 -7.16 1.98 6.86
C GLY A 117 -6.80 0.65 7.52
N ASP A 118 -7.77 -0.26 7.68
CA ASP A 118 -7.51 -1.61 8.22
C ASP A 118 -6.80 -2.50 7.19
N MET A 119 -7.06 -2.28 5.89
CA MET A 119 -6.53 -3.09 4.79
C MET A 119 -5.15 -2.64 4.29
N ILE A 120 -4.80 -1.35 4.45
CA ILE A 120 -3.54 -0.80 3.92
C ILE A 120 -2.28 -1.46 4.50
N GLY A 121 -2.40 -2.10 5.66
CA GLY A 121 -1.31 -2.82 6.32
C GLY A 121 -0.74 -3.96 5.49
N GLU A 122 -1.57 -4.66 4.70
CA GLU A 122 -1.10 -5.74 3.82
C GLU A 122 -0.23 -5.19 2.69
N ILE A 123 -0.63 -4.05 2.09
CA ILE A 123 0.14 -3.39 1.03
C ILE A 123 1.45 -2.84 1.61
N ALA A 124 1.44 -2.27 2.81
CA ALA A 124 2.65 -1.83 3.49
C ALA A 124 3.63 -3.00 3.71
N LEU A 125 3.13 -4.14 4.20
CA LEU A 125 3.94 -5.35 4.38
C LEU A 125 4.48 -5.88 3.04
N ALA A 126 3.66 -5.89 1.98
CA ALA A 126 4.09 -6.35 0.67
C ALA A 126 5.26 -5.51 0.11
N ILE A 127 5.23 -4.19 0.32
CA ILE A 127 6.33 -3.29 -0.07
C ILE A 127 7.58 -3.58 0.77
N GLU A 128 7.46 -3.70 2.09
CA GLU A 128 8.60 -4.02 2.97
C GLU A 128 9.27 -5.36 2.60
N MET A 129 8.47 -6.34 2.19
CA MET A 129 8.97 -7.65 1.74
C MET A 129 9.52 -7.64 0.31
N GLY A 130 9.34 -6.54 -0.43
CA GLY A 130 9.75 -6.45 -1.84
C GLY A 130 8.97 -7.40 -2.76
N ALA A 131 7.71 -7.67 -2.43
CA ALA A 131 6.83 -8.57 -3.18
C ALA A 131 6.56 -8.05 -4.60
N ASP A 132 6.32 -8.97 -5.53
CA ASP A 132 5.82 -8.63 -6.87
C ASP A 132 4.30 -8.88 -6.99
N ALA A 133 3.74 -8.55 -8.16
CA ALA A 133 2.32 -8.75 -8.41
C ALA A 133 1.90 -10.24 -8.40
N ILE A 134 2.82 -11.17 -8.69
CA ILE A 134 2.55 -12.60 -8.69
C ILE A 134 2.44 -13.10 -7.25
N ASP A 135 3.31 -12.64 -6.34
CA ASP A 135 3.26 -12.96 -4.91
C ASP A 135 1.90 -12.60 -4.31
N ILE A 136 1.43 -11.37 -4.60
CA ILE A 136 0.15 -10.86 -4.10
C ILE A 136 -1.02 -11.58 -4.79
N GLY A 137 -1.01 -11.67 -6.14
CA GLY A 137 -2.10 -12.25 -6.91
C GLY A 137 -2.29 -13.75 -6.68
N LYS A 138 -1.22 -14.51 -6.37
CA LYS A 138 -1.34 -15.95 -6.04
C LYS A 138 -1.67 -16.23 -4.58
N THR A 139 -1.65 -15.22 -3.73
CA THR A 139 -2.09 -15.37 -2.35
C THR A 139 -3.61 -15.54 -2.33
N ILE A 140 -4.08 -16.63 -1.72
CA ILE A 140 -5.52 -16.91 -1.60
C ILE A 140 -6.12 -16.00 -0.53
N HIS A 141 -6.75 -14.92 -0.96
CA HIS A 141 -7.51 -14.03 -0.08
C HIS A 141 -8.89 -14.62 0.22
N PRO A 142 -9.45 -14.42 1.42
CA PRO A 142 -10.77 -14.94 1.77
C PRO A 142 -11.90 -14.23 1.00
N HIS A 143 -12.90 -15.00 0.57
CA HIS A 143 -14.08 -14.53 -0.17
C HIS A 143 -15.38 -14.81 0.61
N PRO A 144 -16.38 -13.90 0.62
CA PRO A 144 -16.36 -12.53 0.08
C PRO A 144 -15.85 -11.51 1.11
N THR A 145 -14.82 -10.73 0.77
CA THR A 145 -14.26 -9.65 1.61
C THR A 145 -13.97 -8.38 0.82
N LEU A 146 -13.69 -7.27 1.51
CA LEU A 146 -13.11 -6.09 0.85
C LEU A 146 -11.61 -6.30 0.61
N GLY A 147 -10.94 -7.03 1.52
CA GLY A 147 -9.49 -7.29 1.46
C GLY A 147 -9.04 -8.06 0.22
N GLU A 148 -9.86 -8.99 -0.29
CA GLU A 148 -9.52 -9.73 -1.54
C GLU A 148 -9.31 -8.82 -2.76
N SER A 149 -9.80 -7.59 -2.72
CA SER A 149 -9.54 -6.60 -3.77
C SER A 149 -8.06 -6.22 -3.92
N ILE A 150 -7.22 -6.49 -2.90
CA ILE A 150 -5.75 -6.35 -2.98
C ILE A 150 -5.20 -7.41 -3.93
N GLY A 151 -5.50 -8.69 -3.69
CA GLY A 151 -5.18 -9.79 -4.60
C GLY A 151 -5.71 -9.56 -6.01
N MET A 152 -6.99 -9.19 -6.14
CA MET A 152 -7.60 -8.94 -7.45
C MET A 152 -6.97 -7.75 -8.18
N ALA A 153 -6.52 -6.70 -7.48
CA ALA A 153 -5.81 -5.59 -8.12
C ALA A 153 -4.44 -6.03 -8.67
N ALA A 154 -3.76 -6.96 -8.01
CA ALA A 154 -2.53 -7.56 -8.52
C ALA A 154 -2.81 -8.46 -9.74
N GLU A 155 -3.87 -9.28 -9.69
CA GLU A 155 -4.31 -10.06 -10.85
C GLU A 155 -4.73 -9.17 -12.05
N VAL A 156 -5.28 -7.98 -11.80
CA VAL A 156 -5.58 -7.01 -12.85
C VAL A 156 -4.30 -6.53 -13.53
N TYR A 157 -3.26 -6.27 -12.76
CA TYR A 157 -1.95 -5.88 -13.30
C TYR A 157 -1.33 -7.01 -14.14
N GLU A 158 -1.38 -8.26 -13.64
CA GLU A 158 -0.88 -9.44 -14.35
C GLU A 158 -1.77 -9.88 -15.53
N GLY A 159 -2.99 -9.32 -15.65
CA GLY A 159 -3.95 -9.68 -16.68
C GLY A 159 -4.59 -11.07 -16.46
N THR A 160 -4.64 -11.54 -15.23
CA THR A 160 -5.21 -12.83 -14.83
C THR A 160 -6.54 -12.73 -14.09
N CYS A 161 -7.01 -11.52 -13.77
CA CYS A 161 -8.27 -11.32 -13.05
C CYS A 161 -9.45 -11.79 -13.92
N THR A 162 -10.27 -12.69 -13.37
CA THR A 162 -11.43 -13.27 -14.08
C THR A 162 -12.78 -12.71 -13.65
N ASP A 163 -12.79 -11.86 -12.62
CA ASP A 163 -13.98 -11.12 -12.15
C ASP A 163 -14.20 -9.80 -12.90
N LEU A 164 -13.28 -9.44 -13.79
CA LEU A 164 -13.37 -8.29 -14.68
C LEU A 164 -13.29 -8.72 -16.14
N PRO A 165 -13.81 -7.91 -17.08
CA PRO A 165 -13.59 -8.15 -18.50
C PRO A 165 -12.10 -8.26 -18.83
N PRO A 166 -11.71 -9.08 -19.82
CA PRO A 166 -10.31 -9.25 -20.20
C PRO A 166 -9.63 -7.91 -20.50
N ALA A 167 -8.46 -7.68 -19.90
CA ALA A 167 -7.63 -6.53 -20.24
C ALA A 167 -7.21 -6.61 -21.71
N LYS A 168 -7.38 -5.52 -22.47
CA LYS A 168 -6.82 -5.44 -23.83
C LYS A 168 -5.29 -5.43 -23.70
N LYS A 169 -4.62 -6.45 -24.25
CA LYS A 169 -3.17 -6.41 -24.45
C LYS A 169 -2.83 -5.15 -25.26
N LYS A 170 -2.05 -4.24 -24.67
CA LYS A 170 -1.44 -3.11 -25.39
C LYS A 170 -0.24 -3.59 -26.19
#